data_AF-A0A7C2E628-F1
#
_entry.id   AF-A0A7C2E628-F1
#
_cell.length_a   1.000
_cell.length_b   1.000
_cell.length_c   1.000
_cell.angle_alpha   90.00
_cell.angle_beta   90.00
_cell.angle_gamma   90.00
#
_symmetry.space_group_name_H-M   'P 1'
#
loop_
_entity.id
_entity.type
_entity.pdbx_description
1 polymer ?
#
loop_
_entity_poly.entity_id
_entity_poly.type
_entity_poly.pdbx_seq_one_letter_code
_entity_poly.pdbx_strand_id
1 'polypeptide(L)' 'AALVIDTKNKARRRSPERCIGCGLCAVSCTKSKAVTMMPVPDYPRPPKNMFSLIARQAPGMLKSARKVSKKYKNARS' A
#
# COMPACT_ATOMS: atom_id res chain seq x y z
N ALA A 1 -18.44 -0.41 -3.74
CA ALA A 1 -18.05 -0.53 -2.32
C ALA A 1 -18.23 -1.97 -1.83
N ALA A 2 -17.28 -2.52 -1.07
CA ALA A 2 -17.32 -3.88 -0.52
C ALA A 2 -18.03 -3.98 0.85
N LEU A 3 -18.19 -2.84 1.52
CA LEU A 3 -18.91 -2.68 2.77
C LEU A 3 -20.09 -1.75 2.54
N VAL A 4 -21.27 -2.16 3.01
CA VAL A 4 -22.50 -1.39 2.98
C VAL A 4 -22.94 -1.17 4.43
N ILE A 5 -23.13 0.09 4.80
CA ILE A 5 -23.56 0.49 6.14
C ILE A 5 -24.99 1.00 6.04
N ASP A 6 -25.92 0.34 6.70
CA ASP A 6 -27.29 0.79 6.89
C ASP A 6 -27.40 1.46 8.26
N THR A 7 -27.43 2.79 8.25
CA THR A 7 -27.50 3.60 9.48
C THR A 7 -28.88 3.57 10.14
N LYS A 8 -29.95 3.32 9.36
CA LYS A 8 -31.32 3.28 9.87
C LYS A 8 -31.58 1.98 10.63
N ASN A 9 -31.20 0.85 10.04
CA ASN A 9 -31.38 -0.47 10.66
C ASN A 9 -30.19 -0.89 11.53
N LYS A 10 -29.18 -0.02 11.69
CA LYS A 10 -27.90 -0.31 12.36
C LYS A 10 -27.24 -1.59 11.83
N ALA A 11 -27.49 -1.93 10.57
CA ALA A 11 -27.01 -3.15 9.93
C ALA A 11 -25.77 -2.87 9.09
N ARG A 12 -24.91 -3.87 8.96
CA ARG A 12 -23.72 -3.81 8.12
C ARG A 12 -23.69 -5.04 7.25
N ARG A 13 -23.54 -4.87 5.95
CA ARG A 13 -23.44 -5.98 5.00
C ARG A 13 -22.10 -5.91 4.27
N ARG A 14 -21.50 -7.08 4.08
CA ARG A 14 -20.29 -7.27 3.29
C ARG A 14 -20.68 -7.92 1.96
N SER A 15 -20.11 -7.42 0.87
CA SER A 15 -20.16 -8.05 -0.45
C SER A 15 -18.82 -8.76 -0.69
N PRO A 16 -18.74 -10.10 -0.56
CA PRO A 16 -17.49 -10.84 -0.73
C PRO A 16 -16.94 -10.72 -2.14
N GLU A 17 -17.81 -10.68 -3.17
CA GLU A 17 -17.42 -10.49 -4.58
C GLU A 17 -16.73 -9.16 -4.88
N ARG A 18 -16.89 -8.15 -4.01
CA ARG A 18 -16.22 -6.84 -4.13
C ARG A 18 -15.02 -6.68 -3.19
N CYS A 19 -14.70 -7.69 -2.39
CA CYS A 19 -13.64 -7.62 -1.39
C CYS A 19 -12.26 -7.90 -2.01
N ILE A 20 -11.37 -6.90 -1.98
CA ILE A 20 -10.01 -7.02 -2.53
C ILE A 20 -8.95 -7.51 -1.53
N GLY A 21 -9.36 -7.83 -0.29
CA GLY A 21 -8.42 -8.31 0.73
C GLY A 21 -7.49 -7.25 1.35
N CYS A 22 -7.87 -5.97 1.36
CA CYS A 22 -7.03 -4.89 1.93
C CYS A 22 -6.86 -4.93 3.46
N GLY A 23 -7.62 -5.76 4.18
CA GLY A 23 -7.48 -5.91 5.64
C GLY A 23 -8.03 -4.77 6.51
N LEU A 24 -8.37 -3.62 5.93
CA LEU A 24 -8.76 -2.42 6.69
C LEU A 24 -9.95 -2.66 7.63
N CYS A 25 -10.94 -3.44 7.22
CA CYS A 25 -12.11 -3.75 8.04
C CYS A 25 -11.85 -4.77 9.16
N ALA A 26 -10.83 -5.62 8.99
CA ALA A 26 -10.39 -6.54 10.04
C ALA A 26 -9.72 -5.78 11.20
N VAL A 27 -8.95 -4.73 10.88
CA VAL A 27 -8.19 -3.95 11.88
C VAL A 27 -8.97 -2.79 12.50
N SER A 28 -9.87 -2.15 11.74
CA SER A 28 -10.59 -0.95 12.20
C SER A 28 -11.79 -1.27 13.10
N CYS A 29 -12.44 -2.42 12.90
CA CYS A 29 -13.63 -2.78 13.66
C CYS A 29 -13.28 -3.62 14.89
N THR A 30 -12.83 -2.95 15.96
CA THR A 30 -12.38 -3.61 17.21
C THR A 30 -13.49 -4.38 17.94
N LYS A 31 -14.73 -3.87 17.93
CA LYS A 31 -15.84 -4.47 18.68
C LYS A 31 -16.34 -5.81 18.15
N SER A 32 -16.33 -5.99 16.83
CA SER A 32 -17.00 -7.13 16.22
C SER A 32 -16.18 -7.84 15.15
N LYS A 33 -14.88 -7.48 14.99
CA LYS A 33 -13.97 -8.01 13.96
C LYS A 33 -14.72 -8.32 12.66
N ALA A 34 -15.07 -7.26 11.93
CA ALA A 34 -16.03 -7.32 10.81
C ALA A 34 -15.76 -8.46 9.82
N VAL A 35 -14.49 -8.87 9.69
CA VAL A 35 -14.05 -10.04 8.94
C VAL A 35 -12.85 -10.68 9.63
N THR A 36 -12.71 -12.00 9.53
CA THR A 36 -11.48 -12.73 9.85
C THR A 36 -10.64 -12.84 8.60
N MET A 37 -9.34 -12.55 8.70
CA MET A 37 -8.39 -12.61 7.58
C MET A 37 -7.07 -13.24 8.03
N MET A 38 -6.40 -13.93 7.11
CA MET A 38 -5.04 -14.38 7.29
C MET A 38 -4.07 -13.33 6.74
N PRO A 39 -3.00 -12.98 7.48
CA PRO A 39 -1.97 -12.11 6.96
C PRO A 39 -1.22 -12.79 5.81
N VAL A 40 -0.84 -12.01 4.81
CA VAL A 40 0.03 -12.50 3.73
C VAL A 40 1.41 -12.80 4.33
N PRO A 41 1.95 -14.03 4.14
CA PRO A 41 3.29 -14.35 4.60
C PRO A 41 4.32 -13.44 3.90
N ASP A 42 5.39 -13.11 4.61
CA ASP A 42 6.53 -12.34 4.08
C ASP A 42 6.19 -10.93 3.55
N TYR A 43 5.15 -10.28 4.08
CA TYR A 43 4.85 -8.89 3.73
C TYR A 43 6.06 -7.97 4.03
N PRO A 44 6.60 -7.25 3.01
CA PRO A 44 7.77 -6.42 3.21
C PRO A 44 7.43 -5.28 4.16
N ARG A 45 8.11 -5.24 5.31
CA ARG A 45 7.88 -4.18 6.29
C ARG A 45 8.32 -2.82 5.72
N PRO A 46 7.52 -1.76 5.94
CA PRO A 46 7.92 -0.43 5.56
C PRO A 46 9.21 -0.04 6.32
N PRO A 47 10.04 0.84 5.73
CA PRO A 47 11.24 1.32 6.39
C PRO A 47 10.89 1.99 7.73
N LYS A 48 11.65 1.67 8.77
CA LYS A 48 11.38 2.11 10.15
C LYS A 48 11.57 3.62 10.35
N ASN A 49 12.37 4.24 9.49
CA ASN A 49 12.71 5.65 9.56
C ASN A 49 13.03 6.20 8.16
N MET A 50 13.09 7.54 8.09
CA MET A 50 13.29 8.25 6.84
C MET A 50 14.66 7.95 6.21
N PHE A 51 15.69 7.73 7.03
CA PHE A 51 17.01 7.35 6.55
C PHE A 51 16.99 6.02 5.79
N SER A 52 16.30 5.01 6.33
CA SER A 52 16.15 3.69 5.67
C SER A 52 15.37 3.80 4.35
N LEU A 53 14.41 4.71 4.27
CA LEU A 53 13.67 4.99 3.03
C LEU A 53 14.59 5.58 1.97
N ILE A 54 15.36 6.62 2.33
CA ILE A 54 16.30 7.29 1.43
C ILE A 54 17.38 6.32 0.96
N ALA A 55 17.99 5.55 1.88
CA ALA A 55 19.00 4.56 1.55
C ALA A 55 18.48 3.52 0.54
N ARG A 56 17.22 3.10 0.67
CA ARG A 56 16.58 2.14 -0.25
C ARG A 56 16.30 2.73 -1.64
N GLN A 57 16.05 4.04 -1.74
CA GLN A 57 15.73 4.71 -3.01
C GLN A 57 16.95 5.31 -3.73
N ALA A 58 18.01 5.66 -2.98
CA ALA A 58 19.24 6.27 -3.48
C ALA A 58 19.86 5.58 -4.71
N PRO A 59 20.06 4.24 -4.77
CA PRO A 59 20.71 3.62 -5.92
C PRO A 59 19.88 3.74 -7.20
N GLY A 60 18.55 3.71 -7.11
CA GLY A 60 17.65 3.91 -8.25
C GLY A 60 17.73 5.34 -8.78
N MET A 61 17.71 6.32 -7.88
CA MET A 61 17.83 7.74 -8.24
C MET A 61 19.19 8.05 -8.89
N LEU A 62 20.29 7.48 -8.36
CA LEU A 62 21.63 7.70 -8.90
C LEU A 62 21.78 7.12 -10.33
N LYS A 63 21.23 5.92 -10.58
CA LYS A 63 21.21 5.31 -11.91
C LYS A 63 20.39 6.15 -12.91
N SER A 64 19.23 6.64 -12.49
CA SER A 64 18.38 7.52 -13.30
C SER A 64 19.09 8.84 -13.61
N ALA A 65 19.70 9.48 -12.60
CA ALA A 65 20.45 10.72 -12.77
C ALA A 65 21.63 10.54 -13.74
N ARG A 66 22.40 9.45 -13.63
CA ARG A 66 23.50 9.14 -14.55
C ARG A 66 22.98 8.90 -15.98
N LYS A 67 21.86 8.19 -16.14
CA LYS A 67 21.25 7.95 -17.46
C LYS A 67 20.79 9.25 -18.11
N VAL A 68 20.11 10.12 -17.36
CA VAL A 68 19.66 11.44 -17.83
C VAL A 68 20.86 12.32 -18.19
N SER A 69 21.87 12.40 -17.34
CA SER A 69 23.11 13.16 -17.62
C SER A 69 23.80 12.68 -18.90
N LYS A 70 23.93 11.37 -19.10
CA LYS A 70 24.54 10.80 -20.30
C LYS A 70 23.72 11.10 -21.56
N LYS A 71 22.38 11.02 -21.47
CA LYS A 71 21.46 11.40 -22.56
C LYS A 71 21.61 12.88 -22.93
N TYR A 72 21.69 13.77 -21.94
CA TYR A 72 21.80 15.22 -22.18
C TYR A 72 23.17 15.61 -22.76
N LYS A 73 24.26 14.94 -22.37
CA LYS A 73 25.58 15.14 -23.01
C LYS A 73 25.59 14.71 -24.48
N ASN A 74 24.97 13.58 -24.80
CA ASN A 74 24.92 13.07 -26.17
C ASN A 74 23.97 13.87 -27.09
N ALA A 75 22.99 14.58 -26.53
CA ALA A 75 22.08 15.44 -27.29
C ALA A 75 22.62 16.86 -27.53
N ARG A 76 23.78 17.21 -26.94
CA ARG A 76 24.45 18.51 -27.07
C ARG A 76 25.72 18.46 -27.92
N SER A 77 26.07 17.29 -28.45
CA SER A 77 27.14 17.04 -29.42
C SER A 77 26.55 16.65 -30.76
#